data_AF-A0A955VGY8-F1
#
_entry.id   AF-A0A955VGY8-F1
#
_cell.length_a   1.000
_cell.length_b   1.000
_cell.length_c   1.000
_cell.angle_alpha   90.00
_cell.angle_beta   90.00
_cell.angle_gamma   90.00
#
_symmetry.space_group_name_H-M   'P 1'
#
loop_
_entity.id
_entity.type
_entity.pdbx_description
1 polymer ?
#
loop_
_entity_poly.entity_id
_entity_poly.type
_entity_poly.pdbx_seq_one_letter_code
_entity_poly.pdbx_strand_id
1 'polypeptide(L)'
;ARVLRREDEIGSLEPGKAADLVLFDLNDIGYAGAACHDPAAALLYCGTGQRVRTSIINGRVVVDDKRLVATDEGEIVRNANAYAKSLVAAANERYDIDFLAHPER
;
A
#
# COMPACT_ATOMS: atom_id res chain seq x y z
N ALA A 1 0.70 -16.82 5.25
CA ALA A 1 1.55 -18.02 5.06
C ALA A 1 0.74 -19.31 5.09
N ARG A 2 0.11 -19.68 6.21
CA ARG A 2 -0.63 -20.95 6.39
C ARG A 2 -1.73 -21.23 5.35
N VAL A 3 -2.55 -20.23 5.03
CA VAL A 3 -3.61 -20.36 3.99
C VAL A 3 -3.01 -20.72 2.62
N LEU A 4 -1.80 -20.23 2.33
CA LEU A 4 -1.06 -20.51 1.10
C LEU A 4 -0.12 -21.72 1.22
N ARG A 5 -0.08 -22.41 2.38
CA ARG A 5 0.82 -23.54 2.69
C ARG A 5 2.30 -23.20 2.52
N ARG A 6 2.71 -22.01 2.97
CA ARG A 6 4.10 -21.50 2.91
C ARG A 6 4.63 -21.05 4.27
N GLU A 7 4.08 -21.57 5.36
CA GLU A 7 4.49 -21.25 6.74
C GLU A 7 5.94 -21.59 7.07
N ASP A 8 6.52 -22.55 6.36
CA ASP A 8 7.94 -22.91 6.49
C ASP A 8 8.85 -21.91 5.76
N GLU A 9 8.30 -21.10 4.85
CA GLU A 9 9.05 -20.16 4.00
C GLU A 9 8.83 -18.69 4.37
N ILE A 10 7.62 -18.30 4.80
CA ILE A 10 7.21 -16.89 4.98
C ILE A 10 6.27 -16.71 6.18
N GLY A 11 6.07 -15.45 6.58
CA GLY A 11 5.03 -15.06 7.55
C GLY A 11 5.45 -15.04 9.01
N SER A 12 6.73 -15.27 9.30
CA SER A 12 7.35 -15.00 10.61
C SER A 12 8.83 -14.66 10.42
N LEU A 13 9.41 -13.97 11.41
CA LEU A 13 10.81 -13.55 11.42
C LEU A 13 11.68 -14.66 12.04
N GLU A 14 12.08 -15.63 11.23
CA GLU A 14 12.86 -16.79 11.65
C GLU A 14 14.02 -17.05 10.67
N PRO A 15 15.21 -17.47 11.15
CA PRO A 15 16.29 -17.89 10.26
C PRO A 15 15.85 -19.00 9.30
N GLY A 16 16.26 -18.90 8.04
CA GLY A 16 15.90 -19.85 6.99
C GLY A 16 14.63 -19.50 6.21
N LYS A 17 13.82 -18.55 6.69
CA LYS A 17 12.67 -18.01 5.95
C LYS A 17 13.07 -16.87 5.02
N ALA A 18 12.21 -16.57 4.05
CA ALA A 18 12.41 -15.44 3.13
C ALA A 18 12.45 -14.12 3.90
N ALA A 19 13.29 -13.20 3.45
CA ALA A 19 13.39 -11.86 4.02
C ALA A 19 12.26 -10.95 3.51
N ASP A 20 11.03 -11.28 3.92
CA ASP A 20 9.82 -10.49 3.68
C ASP A 20 9.57 -9.58 4.91
N LEU A 21 9.97 -8.31 4.80
CA LEU A 21 9.98 -7.36 5.92
C LEU A 21 9.24 -6.07 5.56
N VAL A 22 8.53 -5.51 6.54
CA VAL A 22 7.86 -4.21 6.42
C VAL A 22 8.23 -3.36 7.62
N LEU A 23 8.77 -2.17 7.38
CA LEU A 23 9.20 -1.23 8.40
C LEU A 23 8.21 -0.07 8.46
N PHE A 24 7.82 0.29 9.68
CA PHE A 24 6.94 1.41 9.98
C PHE A 24 7.70 2.44 10.83
N ASP A 25 7.49 3.72 10.53
CA ASP A 25 8.00 4.81 11.36
C ASP A 25 6.95 5.22 12.38
N LEU A 26 7.14 4.83 13.64
CA LEU A 26 6.21 5.13 14.72
C LEU A 26 6.43 6.52 15.35
N ASN A 27 7.40 7.30 14.86
CA ASN A 27 7.59 8.70 15.27
C ASN A 27 6.72 9.68 14.46
N ASP A 28 5.72 9.18 13.73
CA ASP A 28 4.75 9.98 13.02
C ASP A 28 3.62 10.48 13.95
N ILE A 29 3.02 11.63 13.62
CA ILE A 29 1.92 12.23 14.39
C ILE A 29 0.74 11.26 14.57
N GLY A 30 0.53 10.36 13.60
CA GLY A 30 -0.51 9.35 13.66
C GLY A 30 -0.39 8.36 14.85
N TYR A 31 0.79 8.27 15.47
CA TYR A 31 1.06 7.35 16.59
C TYR A 31 1.42 8.05 17.90
N ALA A 32 1.41 9.39 17.90
CA ALA A 32 1.81 10.17 19.05
C ALA A 32 1.00 9.78 20.30
N GLY A 33 1.71 9.56 21.41
CA GLY A 33 1.13 9.13 22.69
C GLY A 33 0.88 7.62 22.84
N ALA A 34 0.77 6.86 21.75
CA ALA A 34 0.58 5.39 21.83
C ALA A 34 1.91 4.63 21.66
N ALA A 35 2.72 5.02 20.68
CA ALA A 35 3.94 4.29 20.31
C ALA A 35 5.01 4.21 21.41
N CYS A 36 5.03 5.18 22.33
CA CYS A 36 5.95 5.19 23.47
C CYS A 36 5.61 4.18 24.56
N HIS A 37 4.40 3.62 24.55
CA HIS A 37 3.92 2.67 25.56
C HIS A 37 3.75 1.26 24.99
N ASP A 38 3.16 1.17 23.80
CA ASP A 38 2.95 -0.09 23.09
C ASP A 38 3.06 0.14 21.57
N PRO A 39 4.24 -0.08 20.97
CA PRO A 39 4.44 0.13 19.55
C PRO A 39 3.64 -0.84 18.68
N ALA A 40 3.30 -2.04 19.17
CA ALA A 40 2.52 -3.01 18.42
C ALA A 40 1.03 -2.63 18.40
N ALA A 41 0.48 -2.25 19.56
CA ALA A 41 -0.88 -1.71 19.64
C ALA A 41 -0.98 -0.38 18.88
N ALA A 42 0.02 0.49 18.97
CA ALA A 42 0.05 1.73 18.19
C ALA A 42 0.04 1.45 16.69
N LEU A 43 0.82 0.48 16.19
CA LEU A 43 0.78 0.09 14.78
C LEU A 43 -0.59 -0.46 14.36
N LEU A 44 -1.24 -1.24 15.22
CA LEU A 44 -2.50 -1.92 14.90
C LEU A 44 -3.72 -1.00 15.00
N TYR A 45 -3.74 -0.10 15.97
CA TYR A 45 -4.91 0.71 16.34
C TYR A 45 -4.75 2.20 16.06
N CYS A 46 -3.53 2.67 15.81
CA CYS A 46 -3.23 4.09 15.59
C CYS A 46 -2.60 4.33 14.21
N GLY A 47 -2.63 5.57 13.75
CA GLY A 47 -2.14 6.00 12.44
C GLY A 47 -3.20 5.94 11.33
N THR A 48 -3.49 7.09 10.74
CA THR A 48 -4.32 7.23 9.54
C THR A 48 -3.43 7.32 8.30
N GLY A 49 -3.70 6.51 7.27
CA GLY A 49 -2.91 6.54 6.03
C GLY A 49 -1.51 5.94 6.14
N GLN A 50 -1.37 4.87 6.93
CA GLN A 50 -0.20 4.00 7.11
C GLN A 50 0.62 3.82 5.82
N ARG A 51 1.61 4.70 5.59
CA ARG A 51 2.62 4.47 4.56
C ARG A 51 3.75 3.70 5.20
N VAL A 52 3.91 2.46 4.74
CA VAL A 52 5.13 1.69 4.95
C VAL A 52 6.33 2.56 4.62
N ARG A 53 7.31 2.61 5.54
CA ARG A 53 8.56 3.34 5.30
C ARG A 53 9.44 2.56 4.34
N THR A 54 9.68 1.29 4.64
CA THR A 54 10.51 0.41 3.82
C THR A 54 9.85 -0.96 3.71
N SER A 55 9.82 -1.51 2.49
CA SER A 55 9.30 -2.85 2.21
C SER A 55 10.37 -3.65 1.50
N ILE A 56 10.61 -4.85 2.01
CA ILE A 56 11.60 -5.79 1.52
C ILE A 56 10.85 -7.08 1.18
N ILE A 57 10.99 -7.56 -0.05
CA ILE A 57 10.39 -8.81 -0.52
C ILE A 57 11.53 -9.73 -0.93
N ASN A 58 11.65 -10.87 -0.25
CA ASN A 58 12.70 -11.85 -0.45
C ASN A 58 14.10 -11.21 -0.52
N GLY A 59 14.39 -10.29 0.41
CA GLY A 59 15.68 -9.59 0.51
C GLY A 59 15.87 -8.43 -0.48
N ARG A 60 14.91 -8.17 -1.38
CA ARG A 60 14.95 -7.02 -2.30
C ARG A 60 14.12 -5.87 -1.74
N VAL A 61 14.74 -4.69 -1.60
CA VAL A 61 14.02 -3.47 -1.25
C VAL A 61 13.14 -3.04 -2.43
N VAL A 62 11.84 -2.89 -2.19
CA VAL A 62 10.84 -2.48 -3.20
C VAL A 62 10.17 -1.15 -2.87
N VAL A 63 10.14 -0.79 -1.59
CA VAL A 63 9.82 0.55 -1.08
C VAL A 63 10.96 0.99 -0.19
N ASP A 64 11.44 2.21 -0.37
CA ASP A 64 12.44 2.82 0.49
C ASP A 64 12.05 4.27 0.82
N ASP A 65 12.19 4.64 2.08
CA ASP A 65 11.78 5.94 2.65
C ASP A 65 10.45 6.47 2.10
N LYS A 66 9.41 5.62 2.16
CA LYS A 66 8.02 5.88 1.69
C LYS A 66 7.88 6.05 0.16
N ARG A 67 8.90 5.71 -0.64
CA ARG A 67 8.89 5.80 -2.12
C ARG A 67 8.99 4.42 -2.77
N LEU A 68 8.27 4.21 -3.87
CA LEU A 68 8.47 3.02 -4.70
C LEU A 68 9.87 3.10 -5.35
N VAL A 69 10.68 2.06 -5.17
CA VAL A 69 12.03 1.97 -5.79
C VAL A 69 12.13 0.84 -6.81
N ALA A 70 11.17 -0.08 -6.82
CA ALA A 70 11.13 -1.18 -7.79
C ALA A 70 10.36 -0.85 -9.08
N THR A 71 9.66 0.29 -9.14
CA THR A 71 8.81 0.69 -10.27
C THR A 71 8.62 2.21 -10.31
N ASP A 72 8.23 2.76 -11.46
CA ASP A 72 7.91 4.18 -11.64
C ASP A 72 6.46 4.47 -11.18
N GLU A 73 6.33 5.18 -10.06
CA GLU A 73 5.03 5.59 -9.51
C GLU A 73 4.23 6.49 -10.48
N GLY A 74 4.92 7.39 -11.19
CA GLY A 74 4.30 8.28 -12.17
C GLY A 74 3.77 7.51 -13.38
N GLU A 75 4.48 6.47 -13.83
CA GLU A 75 4.00 5.59 -14.89
C GLU A 75 2.74 4.83 -14.46
N ILE A 76 2.74 4.28 -13.25
CA ILE A 76 1.57 3.59 -12.70
C ILE A 76 0.36 4.53 -12.65
N VAL A 77 0.53 5.75 -12.15
CA VAL A 77 -0.54 6.75 -12.08
C VAL A 77 -1.05 7.10 -13.47
N ARG A 78 -0.16 7.33 -14.45
CA ARG A 78 -0.55 7.63 -15.84
C ARG A 78 -1.37 6.49 -16.45
N ASN A 79 -0.90 5.25 -16.29
CA ASN A 79 -1.57 4.07 -16.83
C ASN A 79 -2.94 3.85 -16.18
N ALA A 80 -3.02 3.91 -14.84
CA ALA A 80 -4.26 3.79 -14.11
C ALA A 80 -5.30 4.84 -14.54
N ASN A 81 -4.88 6.10 -14.67
CA ASN A 81 -5.76 7.18 -15.14
C ASN A 81 -6.22 6.97 -16.59
N ALA A 82 -5.36 6.44 -17.46
CA ALA A 82 -5.74 6.12 -18.84
C ALA A 82 -6.82 5.02 -18.89
N TYR A 83 -6.64 3.95 -18.11
CA TYR A 83 -7.65 2.89 -18.00
C TYR A 83 -8.96 3.40 -17.42
N ALA A 84 -8.92 4.20 -16.35
CA ALA A 84 -10.12 4.80 -15.76
C ALA A 84 -10.90 5.64 -16.79
N LYS A 85 -10.20 6.48 -17.57
CA LYS A 85 -10.81 7.26 -18.66
C LYS A 85 -11.47 6.36 -19.71
N SER A 86 -10.82 5.28 -20.12
CA SER A 86 -11.40 4.35 -21.10
C SER A 86 -12.66 3.65 -20.57
N LEU A 87 -12.68 3.30 -19.28
CA LEU A 87 -13.84 2.66 -18.66
C LEU A 87 -15.04 3.61 -18.59
N VAL A 88 -14.79 4.88 -18.22
CA VAL A 88 -15.83 5.91 -18.19
C VAL A 88 -16.35 6.20 -19.60
N ALA A 89 -15.48 6.32 -20.60
CA ALA A 89 -15.90 6.54 -21.98
C ALA A 89 -16.79 5.39 -22.49
N ALA A 90 -16.41 4.14 -22.24
CA ALA A 90 -17.21 2.97 -22.59
C ALA A 90 -18.55 2.92 -21.86
N ALA A 91 -18.60 3.36 -20.59
CA ALA A 91 -19.84 3.45 -19.84
C ALA A 91 -20.76 4.55 -20.37
N ASN A 92 -20.22 5.73 -20.68
CA ASN A 92 -20.98 6.84 -21.27
C ASN A 92 -21.67 6.40 -22.57
N GLU A 93 -20.91 5.75 -23.48
CA GLU A 93 -21.45 5.26 -24.75
C GLU A 93 -22.52 4.18 -24.56
N ARG A 94 -22.31 3.26 -23.61
CA ARG A 94 -23.23 2.14 -23.37
C ARG A 94 -24.57 2.56 -22.78
N TYR A 95 -24.56 3.56 -21.89
CA TYR A 95 -25.72 3.92 -21.08
C TYR A 95 -26.35 5.25 -21.46
N ASP A 96 -25.71 6.03 -22.36
CA ASP A 96 -26.15 7.38 -22.74
C ASP A 96 -26.27 8.31 -21.51
N ILE A 97 -25.32 8.19 -20.58
CA ILE A 97 -25.21 8.99 -19.36
C ILE A 97 -23.82 9.61 -19.32
N ASP A 98 -23.72 10.91 -19.03
CA ASP A 98 -22.43 11.53 -18.73
C ASP A 98 -22.04 11.29 -17.26
N PHE A 99 -21.22 10.27 -17.02
CA PHE A 99 -20.73 9.95 -15.67
C PHE A 99 -19.73 10.97 -15.10
N LEU A 100 -19.26 11.94 -15.90
CA LEU A 100 -18.40 13.04 -15.45
C LEU A 100 -19.17 14.34 -15.21
N ALA A 101 -20.46 14.39 -15.58
CA ALA A 101 -21.31 15.50 -15.23
C ALA A 101 -21.45 15.56 -13.70
N HIS A 102 -20.83 16.58 -13.11
CA HIS A 102 -21.11 16.94 -11.72
C HIS A 102 -22.23 17.98 -11.74
N PRO A 103 -23.34 17.78 -11.00
CA PRO A 103 -24.30 18.85 -10.82
C PRO A 103 -23.56 20.04 -10.18
N GLU A 104 -23.70 21.20 -10.82
CA GLU A 104 -23.11 22.49 -10.44
C GLU A 104 -23.09 22.63 -8.91
N ARG A 105 -21.89 22.80 -8.34
CA ARG A 105 -21.72 23.30 -6.97
C ARG A 105 -21.73 24.82 -6.97
#